data_AF-A0A7V9PFB8-F1
#
_entry.id   AF-A0A7V9PFB8-F1
#
_cell.length_a   1.000
_cell.length_b   1.000
_cell.length_c   1.000
_cell.angle_alpha   90.00
_cell.angle_beta   90.00
_cell.angle_gamma   90.00
#
_symmetry.space_group_name_H-M   'P 1'
#
loop_
_entity.id
_entity.type
_entity.pdbx_description
1 polymer ?
#
loop_
_entity_poly.entity_id
_entity_poly.type
_entity_poly.pdbx_seq_one_letter_code
_entity_poly.pdbx_strand_id
1 'polypeptide(L)'
;MAVEALARPRARHDGRTATLAVPPRLALGIGLALLAALPLAFTAARVGEPFTHVADMALIDLQSRRLPVDFPLLGPYSRFGWRHPGPLFAYLAWASQVLTGGSTRAVFLAALAVNVASVA
;
A
#
# COMPACT_ATOMS: atom_id res chain seq x y z
N MET A 1 -16.45 11.30 78.51
CA MET A 1 -15.95 10.23 77.63
C MET A 1 -16.52 10.46 76.24
N ALA A 2 -15.80 11.20 75.40
CA ALA A 2 -16.22 11.53 74.03
C ALA A 2 -15.41 10.66 73.06
N VAL A 3 -16.10 9.78 72.33
CA VAL A 3 -15.53 9.00 71.23
C VAL A 3 -15.71 9.84 69.97
N GLU A 4 -14.72 10.67 69.68
CA GLU A 4 -14.67 11.48 68.46
C GLU A 4 -14.14 10.59 67.32
N ALA A 5 -15.09 10.00 66.60
CA ALA A 5 -14.82 9.17 65.45
C ALA A 5 -14.12 9.99 64.36
N LEU A 6 -12.82 9.77 64.18
CA LEU A 6 -12.00 10.25 63.07
C LEU A 6 -12.57 9.76 61.73
N ALA A 7 -13.48 10.56 61.16
CA ALA A 7 -13.91 10.42 59.78
C ALA A 7 -12.74 10.78 58.86
N ARG A 8 -11.92 9.79 58.47
CA ARG A 8 -10.89 9.97 57.45
C ARG A 8 -11.59 10.32 56.13
N PRO A 9 -11.23 11.43 55.47
CA PRO A 9 -11.80 11.74 54.17
C PRO A 9 -11.38 10.64 53.19
N ARG A 10 -12.36 9.89 52.67
CA ARG A 10 -12.14 9.01 51.52
C ARG A 10 -11.71 9.89 50.36
N ALA A 11 -10.43 9.84 50.00
CA ALA A 11 -9.92 10.44 48.78
C ALA A 11 -10.78 9.95 47.60
N ARG A 12 -11.58 10.84 47.03
CA ARG A 12 -12.23 10.60 45.75
C ARG A 12 -11.11 10.47 44.73
N HIS A 13 -10.81 9.25 44.30
CA HIS A 13 -10.08 9.04 43.06
C HIS A 13 -10.95 9.58 41.93
N ASP A 14 -10.71 10.85 41.55
CA ASP A 14 -11.29 11.45 40.35
C ASP A 14 -10.70 10.70 39.16
N GLY A 15 -11.37 9.61 38.76
CA GLY A 15 -10.98 8.70 37.68
C GLY A 15 -11.11 9.32 36.29
N ARG A 16 -10.78 10.61 36.16
CA ARG A 16 -10.65 11.28 34.87
C ARG A 16 -9.39 10.75 34.21
N THR A 17 -9.53 9.66 33.49
CA THR A 17 -8.61 9.28 32.43
C THR A 17 -8.47 10.48 31.52
N ALA A 18 -7.35 11.20 31.65
CA ALA A 18 -7.00 12.32 30.80
C ALA A 18 -6.87 11.77 29.38
N THR A 19 -7.95 11.87 28.61
CA THR A 19 -7.96 11.53 27.20
C THR A 19 -7.17 12.63 26.51
N LEU A 20 -5.97 12.29 26.03
CA LEU A 20 -5.18 13.21 25.22
C LEU A 20 -5.99 13.52 23.95
N ALA A 21 -6.53 14.74 23.88
CA ALA A 21 -7.25 15.21 22.71
C ALA A 21 -6.25 15.40 21.57
N VAL A 22 -6.28 14.51 20.58
CA VAL A 22 -5.48 14.66 19.36
C VAL A 22 -6.15 15.71 18.46
N PRO A 23 -5.44 16.76 18.01
CA PRO A 23 -6.04 17.75 17.13
C PRO A 23 -6.50 17.09 15.82
N PRO A 24 -7.64 17.50 15.24
CA PRO A 24 -8.28 16.78 14.13
C PRO A 24 -7.39 16.70 12.87
N ARG A 25 -6.54 17.71 12.64
CA ARG A 25 -5.56 17.70 11.54
C ARG A 25 -4.46 16.65 11.73
N LEU A 26 -4.00 16.45 12.97
CA LEU A 26 -3.02 15.41 13.28
C LEU A 26 -3.66 14.03 13.21
N ALA A 27 -4.89 13.88 13.70
CA ALA A 27 -5.65 12.63 13.57
C ALA A 27 -5.87 12.26 12.10
N LEU A 28 -6.24 13.22 11.25
CA LEU A 28 -6.36 13.03 9.81
C LEU A 28 -5.01 12.66 9.17
N GLY A 29 -3.94 13.38 9.50
CA GLY A 29 -2.60 13.09 8.99
C GLY A 29 -2.11 11.69 9.34
N ILE A 30 -2.30 11.27 10.60
CA ILE A 30 -1.99 9.90 11.06
C ILE A 30 -2.85 8.88 10.32
N GLY A 31 -4.16 9.15 10.19
CA GLY A 31 -5.08 8.28 9.46
C GLY A 31 -4.66 8.06 8.00
N LEU A 32 -4.30 9.13 7.29
CA LEU A 32 -3.81 9.07 5.92
C LEU A 32 -2.47 8.33 5.83
N ALA A 33 -1.55 8.57 6.76
CA ALA A 33 -0.27 7.87 6.79
C ALA A 33 -0.43 6.37 7.02
N LEU A 34 -1.30 5.96 7.95
CA LEU A 34 -1.61 4.55 8.20
C LEU A 34 -2.28 3.90 6.99
N LEU A 35 -3.20 4.61 6.33
CA LEU A 35 -3.84 4.12 5.11
C LEU A 35 -2.83 3.90 3.99
N ALA A 36 -1.88 4.82 3.80
CA ALA A 36 -0.81 4.69 2.83
C ALA A 36 0.20 3.58 3.19
N ALA A 37 0.44 3.34 4.49
CA ALA A 37 1.35 2.31 4.97
C ALA A 37 0.81 0.88 4.84
N LEU A 38 -0.52 0.71 4.80
CA LEU A 38 -1.16 -0.61 4.73
C LEU A 38 -0.69 -1.46 3.52
N PRO A 39 -0.71 -0.97 2.26
CA PRO A 39 -0.22 -1.74 1.12
C PRO A 39 1.28 -2.03 1.22
N LEU A 40 2.09 -1.10 1.75
CA LEU A 40 3.52 -1.32 2.00
C LEU A 40 3.74 -2.46 2.99
N ALA A 41 3.06 -2.44 4.13
CA ALA A 41 3.13 -3.50 5.14
C ALA A 41 2.68 -4.85 4.59
N PHE A 42 1.59 -4.88 3.81
CA PHE A 42 1.12 -6.08 3.12
C PHE A 42 2.16 -6.62 2.14
N THR A 43 2.78 -5.77 1.31
CA THR A 43 3.83 -6.21 0.38
C THR A 43 5.07 -6.74 1.11
N ALA A 44 5.50 -6.07 2.19
CA ALA A 44 6.63 -6.49 3.00
C ALA A 44 6.40 -7.86 3.67
N ALA A 45 5.20 -8.09 4.21
CA ALA A 45 4.81 -9.35 4.83
C ALA A 45 4.75 -10.54 3.84
N ARG A 46 4.81 -10.27 2.53
CA ARG A 46 4.71 -11.27 1.46
C ARG A 46 6.04 -11.42 0.70
N VAL A 47 7.12 -10.84 1.19
CA VAL A 47 8.47 -11.04 0.64
C VAL A 47 8.87 -12.50 0.86
N GLY A 48 9.50 -13.12 -0.14
CA GLY A 48 9.95 -14.52 -0.09
C GLY A 48 8.90 -15.55 -0.51
N GLU A 49 7.60 -15.22 -0.44
CA GLU A 49 6.56 -16.13 -0.89
C GLU A 49 6.55 -16.30 -2.42
N PRO A 50 6.20 -17.47 -2.97
CA PRO A 50 5.88 -17.58 -4.39
C PRO A 50 4.72 -16.65 -4.75
N PHE A 51 4.81 -16.00 -5.90
CA PHE A 51 3.77 -15.12 -6.39
C PHE A 51 3.62 -15.26 -7.89
N THR A 52 2.42 -15.69 -8.29
CA THR A 52 2.07 -15.95 -9.69
C THR A 52 0.88 -15.08 -10.06
N HIS A 53 1.04 -14.30 -11.11
CA HIS A 53 -0.07 -13.51 -11.65
C HIS A 53 -1.13 -14.41 -12.29
N VAL A 54 -2.36 -13.91 -12.32
CA VAL A 54 -3.49 -14.54 -13.02
C VAL A 54 -4.21 -13.49 -13.88
N ALA A 55 -4.97 -13.96 -14.88
CA ALA A 55 -5.77 -13.12 -15.76
C ALA A 55 -4.95 -11.96 -16.37
N ASP A 56 -5.48 -10.74 -16.35
CA ASP A 56 -4.89 -9.56 -16.99
C ASP A 56 -3.46 -9.27 -16.51
N MET A 57 -3.17 -9.51 -15.22
CA MET A 57 -1.83 -9.31 -14.66
C MET A 57 -0.81 -10.28 -15.28
N ALA A 58 -1.22 -11.50 -15.60
CA ALA A 58 -0.34 -12.48 -16.25
C ALA A 58 -0.04 -12.06 -17.69
N LEU A 59 -1.04 -11.53 -18.41
CA LEU A 59 -0.85 -11.02 -19.77
C LEU A 59 0.08 -9.80 -19.80
N ILE A 60 -0.06 -8.90 -18.83
CA ILE A 60 0.83 -7.74 -18.67
C ILE A 60 2.26 -8.19 -18.39
N ASP A 61 2.47 -9.11 -17.45
CA ASP A 61 3.80 -9.62 -17.11
C ASP A 61 4.45 -10.32 -18.32
N LEU A 62 3.71 -11.18 -19.02
CA LEU A 62 4.18 -11.85 -20.23
C LEU A 62 4.55 -10.88 -21.35
N GLN A 63 3.71 -9.88 -21.64
CA GLN A 63 4.02 -8.87 -22.66
C GLN A 63 5.25 -8.06 -22.28
N SER A 64 5.35 -7.65 -21.01
CA SER A 64 6.49 -6.86 -20.51
C SER A 64 7.81 -7.63 -20.59
N ARG A 65 7.79 -8.95 -20.36
CA ARG A 65 8.98 -9.82 -20.51
C ARG A 65 9.47 -9.92 -21.96
N ARG A 66 8.61 -9.71 -22.96
CA ARG A 66 8.96 -9.77 -24.38
C ARG A 66 9.51 -8.46 -24.94
N LEU A 67 9.55 -7.39 -24.16
CA LEU A 67 10.04 -6.08 -24.60
C LEU A 67 11.42 -6.07 -25.27
N PRO A 68 12.41 -6.89 -24.86
CA PRO A 68 13.69 -6.95 -25.57
C PRO A 68 13.61 -7.41 -27.02
N VAL A 69 12.50 -8.04 -27.42
CA VAL A 69 12.30 -8.68 -28.73
C VAL A 69 11.16 -8.02 -29.51
N ASP A 70 10.15 -7.49 -28.83
CA ASP A 70 8.96 -6.87 -29.43
C ASP A 70 8.57 -5.60 -28.65
N PHE A 71 8.42 -4.48 -29.36
CA PHE A 71 8.05 -3.19 -28.79
C PHE A 71 6.58 -2.91 -29.06
N PRO A 72 5.67 -3.26 -28.15
CA PRO A 72 4.25 -3.07 -28.38
C PRO A 72 3.89 -1.59 -28.44
N LEU A 73 3.08 -1.24 -29.44
CA LEU A 73 2.46 0.08 -29.54
C LEU A 73 1.13 0.17 -28.77
N LEU A 74 0.59 -0.97 -28.34
CA LEU A 74 -0.69 -1.10 -27.64
C LEU A 74 -0.57 -2.02 -26.44
N GLY A 75 -1.53 -1.90 -25.52
CA GLY A 75 -1.67 -2.80 -24.38
C GLY A 75 -2.01 -4.24 -24.76
N PRO A 76 -1.93 -5.15 -23.77
CA PRO A 76 -2.33 -6.54 -23.95
C PRO A 76 -3.82 -6.60 -24.27
N TYR A 77 -4.17 -7.49 -25.19
CA TYR A 77 -5.57 -7.71 -25.56
C TYR A 77 -6.31 -8.40 -24.41
N SER A 78 -7.44 -7.83 -24.00
CA SER A 78 -8.36 -8.43 -23.06
C SER A 78 -9.47 -9.17 -23.79
N ARG A 79 -9.97 -10.26 -23.20
CA ARG A 79 -11.15 -11.00 -23.69
C ARG A 79 -12.43 -10.14 -23.76
N PHE A 80 -12.43 -8.97 -23.13
CA PHE A 80 -13.54 -8.01 -23.16
C PHE A 80 -13.49 -7.05 -24.37
N GLY A 81 -12.56 -7.25 -25.31
CA GLY A 81 -12.53 -6.52 -26.58
C GLY A 81 -11.75 -5.20 -26.55
N TRP A 82 -11.04 -4.91 -25.46
CA TRP A 82 -10.19 -3.73 -25.34
C TRP A 82 -8.71 -4.10 -25.12
N ARG A 83 -7.83 -3.10 -25.22
CA ARG A 83 -6.39 -3.24 -24.96
C ARG A 83 -5.98 -2.29 -23.83
N HIS A 84 -5.52 -2.84 -22.72
CA HIS A 84 -5.04 -2.05 -21.59
C HIS A 84 -4.11 -2.87 -20.68
N PRO A 85 -3.20 -2.24 -19.93
CA PRO A 85 -2.83 -0.82 -19.95
C PRO A 85 -2.03 -0.45 -21.22
N GLY A 86 -1.94 0.84 -21.56
CA GLY A 86 -1.19 1.32 -22.73
C GLY A 86 0.32 0.98 -22.69
N PRO A 87 1.05 1.21 -23.79
CA PRO A 87 2.42 0.73 -23.97
C PRO A 87 3.41 1.26 -22.92
N LEU A 88 3.20 2.48 -22.40
CA LEU A 88 4.02 3.05 -21.34
C LEU A 88 4.12 2.14 -20.12
N PHE A 89 3.02 1.47 -19.75
CA PHE A 89 3.02 0.59 -18.59
C PHE A 89 3.90 -0.65 -18.81
N ALA A 90 3.91 -1.20 -20.04
CA ALA A 90 4.78 -2.32 -20.38
C ALA A 90 6.26 -1.91 -20.23
N TYR A 91 6.64 -0.71 -20.69
CA TYR A 91 8.02 -0.21 -20.54
C TYR A 91 8.43 -0.05 -19.08
N LEU A 92 7.57 0.55 -18.25
CA LEU A 92 7.81 0.70 -16.82
C LEU A 92 7.90 -0.67 -16.12
N ALA A 93 7.02 -1.62 -16.48
CA ALA A 93 7.03 -2.97 -15.93
C ALA A 93 8.29 -3.73 -16.33
N TRP A 94 8.77 -3.62 -17.56
CA TRP A 94 10.04 -4.21 -17.97
C TRP A 94 11.23 -3.58 -17.26
N ALA A 95 11.29 -2.26 -17.16
CA ALA A 95 12.36 -1.58 -16.40
C ALA A 95 12.39 -2.05 -14.95
N SER A 96 11.22 -2.16 -14.31
CA SER A 96 11.08 -2.68 -12.94
C SER A 96 11.53 -4.14 -12.84
N GLN A 97 11.28 -4.96 -13.85
CA GLN A 97 11.74 -6.35 -13.89
C GLN A 97 13.26 -6.43 -13.99
N VAL A 98 13.89 -5.62 -14.85
CA VAL A 98 15.35 -5.54 -14.95
C VAL A 98 15.95 -5.16 -13.59
N LEU A 99 15.41 -4.14 -12.91
CA LEU A 99 15.89 -3.69 -11.60
C LEU A 99 15.72 -4.73 -10.47
N THR A 100 14.79 -5.66 -10.62
CA THR A 100 14.47 -6.68 -9.61
C THR A 100 14.92 -8.08 -9.99
N GLY A 101 15.71 -8.24 -11.06
CA GLY A 101 16.19 -9.54 -11.52
C GLY A 101 15.11 -10.46 -12.10
N GLY A 102 14.07 -9.90 -12.72
CA GLY A 102 13.00 -10.63 -13.39
C GLY A 102 11.82 -11.01 -12.51
N SER A 103 11.71 -10.40 -11.32
CA SER A 103 10.63 -10.67 -10.37
C SER A 103 9.25 -10.39 -10.96
N THR A 104 8.34 -11.35 -10.84
CA THR A 104 6.92 -11.22 -11.22
C THR A 104 6.23 -10.07 -10.47
N ARG A 105 6.69 -9.72 -9.26
CA ARG A 105 6.15 -8.60 -8.48
C ARG A 105 6.53 -7.23 -9.02
N ALA A 106 7.46 -7.14 -9.97
CA ALA A 106 7.94 -5.88 -10.54
C ALA A 106 6.82 -5.03 -11.18
N VAL A 107 5.73 -5.67 -11.63
CA VAL A 107 4.55 -4.96 -12.16
C VAL A 107 3.96 -3.98 -11.13
N PHE A 108 4.07 -4.26 -9.83
CA PHE A 108 3.62 -3.34 -8.79
C PHE A 108 4.52 -2.11 -8.61
N LEU A 109 5.83 -2.24 -8.87
CA LEU A 109 6.74 -1.09 -8.87
C LEU A 109 6.43 -0.15 -10.03
N ALA A 110 6.08 -0.69 -11.19
CA ALA A 110 5.60 0.11 -12.32
C ALA A 110 4.30 0.85 -11.98
N ALA A 111 3.34 0.17 -11.35
CA ALA A 111 2.12 0.81 -10.87
C ALA A 111 2.41 1.91 -9.83
N LEU A 112 3.32 1.67 -8.89
CA LEU A 112 3.75 2.67 -7.91
C LEU A 112 4.34 3.90 -8.60
N ALA A 113 5.21 3.71 -9.60
CA ALA A 113 5.81 4.79 -10.36
C ALA A 113 4.75 5.67 -11.06
N VAL A 114 3.74 5.04 -11.68
CA VAL A 114 2.62 5.78 -12.30
C VAL A 114 1.83 6.58 -11.27
N ASN A 115 1.53 5.98 -10.11
CA ASN A 115 0.78 6.68 -9.06
C ASN A 115 1.56 7.87 -8.50
N VAL A 116 2.86 7.70 -8.21
CA VAL A 116 3.72 8.81 -7.74
C VAL A 116 3.78 9.92 -8.78
N ALA A 117 3.99 9.57 -10.06
CA ALA A 117 4.02 10.56 -11.15
C ALA A 117 2.68 11.29 -11.35
N SER A 118 1.56 10.70 -10.93
CA SER A 118 0.23 11.31 -11.07
C SER A 118 -0.08 12.35 -9.99
N VAL A 119 0.67 12.36 -8.88
CA VAL A 119 0.46 13.26 -7.74
C VAL A 119 1.63 14.20 -7.47
N ALA A 120 2.72 14.08 -8.24
CA ALA A 120 3.89 14.96 -8.21
C ALA A 120 3.65 16.20 -9.09
#